data_AF-A0A1P8ANL8-F1
#
_entry.id   AF-A0A1P8ANL8-F1
#
_cell.length_a   1.000
_cell.length_b   1.000
_cell.length_c   1.000
_cell.angle_alpha   90.00
_cell.angle_beta   90.00
_cell.angle_gamma   90.00
#
_symmetry.space_group_name_H-M   'P 1'
#
loop_
_entity.id
_entity.type
_entity.pdbx_description
1 polymer ?
#
loop_
_entity_poly.entity_id
_entity_poly.type
_entity_poly.pdbx_seq_one_letter_code
_entity_poly.pdbx_strand_id
1 'polypeptide(L)'
;MTYIYRDTKITTKSTIPFLIFFLFCFSNLSMATLKHKPVNLVFYVYNLIIIFSSHSSTAELRRLLQPSKTDGTVSFLVIGDWGRRGSYNQSQVALQMGEIGEKLDIDFVISTGDNFYDNGLTSLHDPLFQDSFTNIYTAPSLQKPWYSVLGNHDYRGDVRAQLSPMLRALDNRWVCMRSFIVNAEIVDLFFVDTTPFVDKYFIQPNKHVYDWSGVLPRQTYLNNLLKELDVALRESVAKWKIVIGHHTIKSAGHHGNTIELEKHLLPILQANEVDLYVNGHDHCLEHISSVDR
;
A
#
# COMPACT_ATOMS: atom_id res chain seq x y z
N MET A 1 21.61 -10.71 -11.49
CA MET A 1 21.19 -11.63 -12.57
C MET A 1 21.55 -13.05 -12.17
N THR A 2 20.55 -13.89 -11.87
CA THR A 2 20.48 -15.37 -12.03
C THR A 2 19.03 -15.75 -11.71
N TYR A 3 18.41 -16.51 -12.62
CA TYR A 3 16.99 -16.89 -12.66
C TYR A 3 16.74 -18.24 -12.00
N ILE A 4 15.54 -18.48 -11.42
CA ILE A 4 14.87 -19.79 -11.44
C ILE A 4 13.35 -19.59 -11.61
N TYR A 5 12.79 -20.27 -12.60
CA TYR A 5 11.38 -20.31 -13.03
C TYR A 5 10.57 -21.30 -12.16
N ARG A 6 9.27 -21.05 -11.94
CA ARG A 6 8.33 -22.08 -11.44
C ARG A 6 7.43 -22.52 -12.59
N ASP A 7 7.65 -23.74 -13.05
CA ASP A 7 6.89 -24.42 -14.10
C ASP A 7 5.62 -25.02 -13.47
N THR A 8 4.44 -24.51 -13.83
CA THR A 8 3.16 -25.08 -13.37
C THR A 8 2.23 -25.24 -14.57
N LYS A 9 2.03 -26.50 -14.97
CA LYS A 9 1.00 -26.93 -15.92
C LYS A 9 -0.37 -26.49 -15.43
N ILE A 10 -1.07 -25.69 -16.23
CA ILE A 10 -2.46 -25.30 -16.01
C ILE A 10 -3.36 -26.28 -16.75
N THR A 11 -4.16 -27.06 -16.02
CA THR A 11 -5.35 -27.73 -16.55
C THR A 11 -6.54 -26.80 -16.38
N THR A 12 -7.15 -26.41 -17.50
CA THR A 12 -8.36 -25.58 -17.56
C THR A 12 -9.60 -26.41 -17.23
N LYS A 13 -10.48 -25.89 -16.37
CA LYS A 13 -11.93 -26.10 -16.47
C LYS A 13 -12.66 -24.83 -16.00
N SER A 14 -13.42 -24.25 -16.93
CA SER A 14 -14.34 -23.15 -16.71
C SER A 14 -15.67 -23.67 -16.15
N THR A 15 -16.34 -22.85 -15.34
CA THR A 15 -17.79 -22.59 -15.42
C THR A 15 -18.17 -21.37 -14.57
N ILE A 16 -19.00 -20.49 -15.13
CA ILE A 16 -19.56 -19.24 -14.59
C ILE A 16 -21.08 -19.52 -14.31
N PRO A 17 -21.89 -18.58 -13.75
CA PRO A 17 -22.00 -18.01 -12.40
C PRO A 17 -23.29 -18.48 -11.67
N PHE A 18 -23.47 -18.15 -10.38
CA PHE A 18 -24.80 -18.13 -9.74
C PHE A 18 -25.17 -16.72 -9.26
N LEU A 19 -26.27 -16.23 -9.85
CA LEU A 19 -27.00 -15.01 -9.54
C LEU A 19 -28.05 -15.36 -8.46
N ILE A 20 -28.08 -14.67 -7.32
CA ILE A 20 -29.16 -14.84 -6.32
C ILE A 20 -30.03 -13.58 -6.29
N PHE A 21 -31.26 -13.74 -6.78
CA PHE A 21 -32.40 -12.84 -6.56
C PHE A 21 -33.03 -13.15 -5.20
N PHE A 22 -33.26 -12.14 -4.36
CA PHE A 22 -34.16 -12.26 -3.19
C PHE A 22 -35.50 -11.59 -3.49
N LEU A 23 -36.56 -12.40 -3.63
CA LEU A 23 -37.96 -11.98 -3.56
C LEU A 23 -38.38 -12.01 -2.08
N PHE A 24 -38.91 -10.91 -1.54
CA PHE A 24 -39.66 -10.93 -0.28
C PHE A 24 -41.17 -10.98 -0.57
N CYS A 25 -41.80 -12.03 -0.06
CA CYS A 25 -43.24 -12.26 -0.04
C CYS A 25 -43.90 -11.38 1.03
N PHE A 26 -44.92 -10.60 0.67
CA PHE A 26 -45.86 -10.03 1.64
C PHE A 26 -46.96 -11.07 1.91
N SER A 27 -47.00 -11.62 3.13
CA SER A 27 -48.14 -12.40 3.62
C SER A 27 -49.02 -11.54 4.53
N ASN A 28 -50.31 -11.51 4.19
CA ASN A 28 -51.41 -10.85 4.89
C ASN A 28 -51.38 -11.00 6.42
N LEU A 29 -51.44 -9.87 7.13
CA LEU A 29 -51.99 -9.83 8.48
C LEU A 29 -53.30 -9.01 8.50
N SER A 30 -54.30 -9.65 9.08
CA SER A 30 -55.66 -9.21 9.34
C SER A 30 -55.73 -7.86 10.07
N MET A 31 -56.61 -6.97 9.60
CA MET A 31 -57.02 -5.74 10.30
C MET A 31 -57.83 -6.09 11.55
N ALA A 32 -57.17 -6.02 12.71
CA ALA A 32 -57.85 -5.79 13.99
C ALA A 32 -57.62 -4.32 14.40
N THR A 33 -58.74 -3.66 14.67
CA THR A 33 -58.87 -2.24 15.00
C THR A 33 -58.06 -1.79 16.22
N LEU A 34 -57.05 -0.92 16.03
CA LEU A 34 -56.54 -0.04 17.08
C LEU A 34 -56.61 1.43 16.61
N LYS A 35 -57.44 2.22 17.30
CA LYS A 35 -57.48 3.68 17.19
C LYS A 35 -56.24 4.27 17.85
N HIS A 36 -55.18 4.57 17.09
CA HIS A 36 -54.09 5.42 17.58
C HIS A 36 -53.64 6.46 16.53
N LYS A 37 -53.31 7.66 17.05
CA LYS A 37 -53.04 8.92 16.36
C LYS A 37 -51.91 8.80 15.32
N PRO A 38 -51.96 9.53 14.18
CA PRO A 38 -51.05 9.35 13.03
C PRO A 38 -49.63 9.92 13.23
N VAL A 39 -49.18 10.11 14.48
CA VAL A 39 -47.91 10.78 14.78
C VAL A 39 -46.79 9.80 15.16
N ASN A 40 -47.10 8.54 15.48
CA ASN A 40 -46.09 7.57 15.94
C ASN A 40 -45.56 6.60 14.86
N LEU A 41 -46.16 6.55 13.67
CA LEU A 41 -45.69 5.66 12.59
C LEU A 41 -44.47 6.24 11.84
N VAL A 42 -44.42 7.57 11.71
CA VAL A 42 -43.29 8.27 11.06
C VAL A 42 -42.01 8.13 11.87
N PHE A 43 -42.09 8.12 13.21
CA PHE A 43 -40.94 7.93 14.09
C PHE A 43 -40.32 6.53 14.00
N TYR A 44 -41.13 5.48 13.80
CA TYR A 44 -40.62 4.12 13.67
C TYR A 44 -39.93 3.86 12.33
N VAL A 45 -40.44 4.44 11.24
CA VAL A 45 -39.79 4.37 9.92
C VAL A 45 -38.49 5.17 9.92
N TYR A 46 -38.44 6.32 10.59
CA TYR A 46 -37.19 7.10 10.73
C TYR A 46 -36.13 6.35 11.56
N ASN A 47 -36.54 5.65 12.62
CA ASN A 47 -35.60 4.84 13.42
C ASN A 47 -35.15 3.56 12.67
N LEU A 48 -35.99 2.91 11.86
CA LEU A 48 -35.56 1.77 11.04
C LEU A 48 -34.61 2.17 9.91
N ILE A 49 -34.79 3.36 9.31
CA ILE A 49 -33.87 3.90 8.28
C ILE A 49 -32.52 4.30 8.89
N ILE A 50 -32.49 4.75 10.16
CA ILE A 50 -31.24 5.05 10.86
C ILE A 50 -30.50 3.76 11.29
N ILE A 51 -31.21 2.67 11.62
CA ILE A 51 -30.57 1.41 12.01
C ILE A 51 -29.92 0.67 10.83
N PHE A 52 -30.36 0.89 9.58
CA PHE A 52 -29.71 0.33 8.39
C PHE A 52 -28.60 1.22 7.79
N SER A 53 -28.30 2.37 8.42
CA SER A 53 -27.18 3.23 8.03
C SER A 53 -25.94 3.02 8.90
N SER A 54 -25.81 1.88 9.57
CA SER A 54 -24.48 1.39 9.96
C SER A 54 -23.76 0.94 8.69
N HIS A 55 -23.22 1.91 7.94
CA HIS A 55 -22.07 1.62 7.10
C HIS A 55 -21.01 1.08 8.05
N SER A 56 -20.89 -0.24 8.15
CA SER A 56 -19.64 -0.84 8.55
C SER A 56 -18.66 -0.44 7.47
N SER A 57 -18.06 0.75 7.61
CA SER A 57 -16.86 1.10 6.89
C SER A 57 -15.77 0.22 7.47
N THR A 58 -15.73 -1.05 7.04
CA THR A 58 -14.45 -1.73 6.94
C THR A 58 -13.66 -0.84 5.98
N ALA A 59 -12.76 -0.01 6.52
CA ALA A 59 -11.92 0.83 5.71
C ALA A 59 -10.93 -0.12 5.01
N GLU A 60 -11.37 -0.81 3.97
CA GLU A 60 -10.52 -1.74 3.25
C GLU A 60 -9.35 -0.99 2.60
N LEU A 61 -8.19 -1.65 2.53
CA LEU A 61 -7.03 -1.12 1.83
C LEU A 61 -7.44 -0.72 0.41
N ARG A 62 -7.18 0.54 0.04
CA ARG A 62 -7.51 1.05 -1.29
C ARG A 62 -6.83 0.19 -2.35
N ARG A 63 -7.60 -0.29 -3.33
CA ARG A 63 -7.09 -1.06 -4.47
C ARG A 63 -6.96 -0.18 -5.70
N LEU A 64 -5.80 -0.20 -6.33
CA LEU A 64 -5.51 0.42 -7.62
C LEU A 64 -5.35 -0.68 -8.65
N LEU A 65 -5.95 -0.50 -9.83
CA LEU A 65 -5.78 -1.42 -10.95
C LEU A 65 -4.59 -0.96 -11.80
N GLN A 66 -3.72 -1.90 -12.13
CA GLN A 66 -2.60 -1.72 -13.04
C GLN A 66 -2.58 -2.91 -14.01
N PRO A 67 -3.32 -2.85 -15.14
CA PRO A 67 -3.46 -3.97 -16.05
C PRO A 67 -2.10 -4.54 -16.47
N SER A 68 -2.03 -5.87 -16.62
CA SER A 68 -0.84 -6.49 -17.19
C SER A 68 -0.72 -6.17 -18.67
N LYS A 69 0.46 -6.41 -19.24
CA LYS A 69 0.68 -6.28 -20.68
C LYS A 69 -0.17 -7.30 -21.44
N THR A 70 -0.32 -7.11 -22.75
CA THR A 70 -1.11 -7.99 -23.61
C THR A 70 -0.61 -9.44 -23.65
N ASP A 71 0.66 -9.67 -23.29
CA ASP A 71 1.27 -11.00 -23.15
C ASP A 71 1.13 -11.60 -21.74
N GLY A 72 0.42 -10.91 -20.82
CA GLY A 72 0.19 -11.33 -19.45
C GLY A 72 1.38 -11.08 -18.50
N THR A 73 2.39 -10.33 -18.94
CA THR A 73 3.55 -9.98 -18.11
C THR A 73 3.38 -8.63 -17.40
N VAL A 74 4.09 -8.46 -16.30
CA VAL A 74 4.22 -7.19 -15.57
C VAL A 74 5.69 -6.97 -15.28
N SER A 75 6.21 -5.79 -15.60
CA SER A 75 7.62 -5.41 -15.41
C SER A 75 7.70 -4.11 -14.63
N PHE A 76 8.50 -4.07 -13.56
CA PHE A 76 8.64 -2.87 -12.73
C PHE A 76 10.05 -2.74 -12.17
N LEU A 77 10.43 -1.52 -11.80
CA LEU A 77 11.63 -1.25 -11.00
C LEU A 77 11.24 -1.01 -9.54
N VAL A 78 12.16 -1.30 -8.64
CA VAL A 78 12.04 -0.99 -7.22
C VAL A 78 13.19 -0.07 -6.82
N ILE A 79 12.89 1.00 -6.11
CA ILE A 79 13.87 1.92 -5.53
C ILE A 79 13.46 2.29 -4.10
N GLY A 80 14.43 2.53 -3.23
CA GLY A 80 14.23 3.04 -1.88
C GLY A 80 15.24 4.15 -1.58
N ASP A 81 14.97 4.94 -0.56
CA ASP A 81 15.99 5.77 0.09
C ASP A 81 16.68 6.77 -0.85
N TRP A 82 15.91 7.47 -1.68
CA TRP A 82 16.45 8.09 -2.90
C TRP A 82 16.45 9.63 -2.94
N GLY A 83 15.53 10.33 -2.26
CA GLY A 83 15.30 11.77 -2.53
C GLY A 83 16.37 12.71 -2.00
N ARG A 84 17.31 13.11 -2.87
CA ARG A 84 18.53 13.82 -2.49
C ARG A 84 18.93 14.96 -3.44
N ARG A 85 17.98 15.55 -4.18
CA ARG A 85 18.26 16.61 -5.18
C ARG A 85 19.37 16.24 -6.18
N GLY A 86 19.41 14.97 -6.60
CA GLY A 86 20.45 14.43 -7.49
C GLY A 86 21.78 14.06 -6.83
N SER A 87 21.94 14.35 -5.53
CA SER A 87 23.14 14.00 -4.75
C SER A 87 23.14 12.53 -4.32
N TYR A 88 24.23 12.06 -3.68
CA TYR A 88 24.36 10.68 -3.19
C TYR A 88 24.09 9.61 -4.26
N ASN A 89 24.62 9.85 -5.46
CA ASN A 89 24.43 9.01 -6.66
C ASN A 89 23.00 8.93 -7.20
N GLN A 90 22.05 9.72 -6.67
CA GLN A 90 20.66 9.67 -7.11
C GLN A 90 20.53 9.89 -8.62
N SER A 91 21.21 10.90 -9.19
CA SER A 91 21.16 11.16 -10.64
C SER A 91 21.77 10.02 -11.48
N GLN A 92 22.84 9.39 -10.99
CA GLN A 92 23.47 8.26 -11.66
C GLN A 92 22.55 7.03 -11.64
N VAL A 93 21.88 6.77 -10.51
CA VAL A 93 20.87 5.72 -10.41
C VAL A 93 19.69 6.01 -11.34
N ALA A 94 19.20 7.27 -11.39
CA ALA A 94 18.12 7.67 -12.28
C ALA A 94 18.46 7.44 -13.77
N LEU A 95 19.71 7.73 -14.17
CA LEU A 95 20.20 7.43 -15.52
C LEU A 95 20.12 5.92 -15.82
N GLN A 96 20.65 5.09 -14.92
CA GLN A 96 20.63 3.63 -15.10
C GLN A 96 19.22 3.05 -15.06
N MET A 97 18.34 3.58 -14.20
CA MET A 97 16.92 3.23 -14.21
C MET A 97 16.26 3.58 -15.54
N GLY A 98 16.63 4.69 -16.19
CA GLY A 98 16.15 5.05 -17.51
C GLY A 98 16.51 4.01 -18.57
N GLU A 99 17.79 3.63 -18.63
CA GLU A 99 18.31 2.63 -19.58
C GLU A 99 17.66 1.25 -19.37
N ILE A 100 17.61 0.79 -18.11
CA ILE A 100 17.00 -0.50 -17.78
C ILE A 100 15.49 -0.48 -17.95
N GLY A 101 14.83 0.64 -17.62
CA GLY A 101 13.40 0.83 -17.79
C GLY A 101 12.97 0.74 -19.25
N GLU A 102 13.79 1.25 -20.18
CA GLU A 102 13.56 1.12 -21.62
C GLU A 102 13.75 -0.33 -22.07
N LYS A 103 14.85 -0.96 -21.66
CA LYS A 103 15.17 -2.35 -22.04
C LYS A 103 14.12 -3.36 -21.56
N LEU A 104 13.56 -3.16 -20.38
CA LEU A 104 12.55 -4.04 -19.78
C LEU A 104 11.12 -3.63 -20.14
N ASP A 105 10.95 -2.47 -20.78
CA ASP A 105 9.66 -1.85 -21.06
C ASP A 105 8.77 -1.82 -19.81
N ILE A 106 9.20 -1.11 -18.76
CA ILE A 106 8.51 -1.18 -17.47
C ILE A 106 7.10 -0.56 -17.50
N ASP A 107 6.21 -1.12 -16.68
CA ASP A 107 4.84 -0.67 -16.50
C ASP A 107 4.74 0.43 -15.43
N PHE A 108 5.55 0.33 -14.37
CA PHE A 108 5.59 1.26 -13.25
C PHE A 108 6.88 1.14 -12.43
N VAL A 109 7.04 2.05 -11.46
CA VAL A 109 8.11 2.03 -10.46
C VAL A 109 7.51 1.89 -9.06
N ILE A 110 8.15 1.12 -8.20
CA ILE A 110 7.84 0.97 -6.79
C ILE A 110 8.85 1.77 -5.97
N SER A 111 8.38 2.61 -5.06
CA SER A 111 9.20 3.24 -4.02
C SER A 111 8.94 2.59 -2.65
N THR A 112 10.00 2.11 -1.99
CA THR A 112 9.94 1.55 -0.63
C THR A 112 10.02 2.63 0.46
N GLY A 113 9.88 3.92 0.11
CA GLY A 113 9.87 5.03 1.07
C GLY A 113 11.23 5.66 1.32
N ASP A 114 11.24 6.60 2.26
CA ASP A 114 12.28 7.63 2.42
C ASP A 114 12.47 8.39 1.11
N ASN A 115 11.33 8.91 0.64
CA ASN A 115 11.19 9.57 -0.65
C ASN A 115 11.87 10.93 -0.67
N PHE A 116 11.91 11.66 0.44
CA PHE A 116 12.54 12.98 0.53
C PHE A 116 13.32 13.14 1.82
N TYR A 117 14.62 13.35 1.68
CA TYR A 117 15.52 13.51 2.81
C TYR A 117 15.94 14.97 3.06
N ASP A 118 16.36 15.33 4.28
CA ASP A 118 16.44 14.48 5.48
C ASP A 118 15.15 14.44 6.31
N ASN A 119 14.17 15.31 6.04
CA ASN A 119 12.97 15.40 6.86
C ASN A 119 11.70 15.61 6.02
N GLY A 120 11.48 14.76 5.03
CA GLY A 120 10.30 14.79 4.19
C GLY A 120 10.15 16.11 3.42
N LEU A 121 8.94 16.36 2.93
CA LEU A 121 8.53 17.66 2.41
C LEU A 121 8.00 18.53 3.55
N THR A 122 8.16 19.84 3.46
CA THR A 122 7.61 20.78 4.45
C THR A 122 6.19 21.24 4.12
N SER A 123 5.77 21.13 2.85
CA SER A 123 4.43 21.48 2.37
C SER A 123 4.21 20.96 0.94
N LEU A 124 3.02 21.22 0.39
CA LEU A 124 2.70 20.97 -1.04
C LEU A 124 3.52 21.81 -2.03
N HIS A 125 4.17 22.88 -1.56
CA HIS A 125 4.96 23.80 -2.39
C HIS A 125 6.47 23.64 -2.16
N ASP A 126 6.88 22.60 -1.42
CA ASP A 126 8.29 22.38 -1.15
C ASP A 126 9.04 22.06 -2.47
N PRO A 127 10.09 22.82 -2.84
CA PRO A 127 10.84 22.57 -4.06
C PRO A 127 11.52 21.19 -4.08
N LEU A 128 11.71 20.54 -2.92
CA LEU A 128 12.25 19.18 -2.83
C LEU A 128 11.51 18.18 -3.70
N PHE A 129 10.19 18.34 -3.89
CA PHE A 129 9.43 17.47 -4.76
C PHE A 129 9.96 17.55 -6.20
N GLN A 130 10.10 18.75 -6.75
CA GLN A 130 10.61 18.91 -8.10
C GLN A 130 12.10 18.55 -8.19
N ASP A 131 12.89 19.06 -7.24
CA ASP A 131 14.35 18.92 -7.24
C ASP A 131 14.81 17.48 -7.05
N SER A 132 14.05 16.66 -6.32
CA SER A 132 14.42 15.28 -6.02
C SER A 132 13.62 14.24 -6.78
N PHE A 133 12.47 14.57 -7.36
CA PHE A 133 11.64 13.62 -8.10
C PHE A 133 11.46 14.04 -9.56
N THR A 134 10.73 15.13 -9.79
CA THR A 134 10.33 15.53 -11.17
C THR A 134 11.52 15.77 -12.08
N ASN A 135 12.52 16.53 -11.61
CA ASN A 135 13.68 16.93 -12.41
C ASN A 135 14.80 15.88 -12.45
N ILE A 136 14.70 14.82 -11.64
CA ILE A 136 15.70 13.75 -11.57
C ILE A 136 15.33 12.58 -12.49
N TYR A 137 14.09 12.09 -12.39
CA TYR A 137 13.65 10.91 -13.12
C TYR A 137 12.97 11.29 -14.45
N THR A 138 13.73 11.92 -15.35
CA THR A 138 13.20 12.53 -16.59
C THR A 138 13.23 11.60 -17.81
N ALA A 139 13.85 10.42 -17.71
CA ALA A 139 13.91 9.46 -18.81
C ALA A 139 12.50 9.07 -19.31
N PRO A 140 12.27 8.93 -20.63
CA PRO A 140 10.96 8.56 -21.18
C PRO A 140 10.39 7.26 -20.61
N SER A 141 11.25 6.26 -20.40
CA SER A 141 10.90 4.96 -19.80
C SER A 141 10.43 5.06 -18.34
N LEU A 142 10.76 6.16 -17.64
CA LEU A 142 10.33 6.43 -16.26
C LEU A 142 9.09 7.34 -16.18
N GLN A 143 8.52 7.74 -17.32
CA GLN A 143 7.25 8.50 -17.38
C GLN A 143 6.04 7.57 -17.20
N LYS A 144 6.06 6.84 -16.08
CA LYS A 144 5.10 5.79 -15.68
C LYS A 144 4.58 6.09 -14.27
N PRO A 145 3.55 5.42 -13.76
CA PRO A 145 3.17 5.53 -12.35
C PRO A 145 4.32 5.13 -11.42
N TRP A 146 4.47 5.88 -10.33
CA TRP A 146 5.35 5.58 -9.20
C TRP A 146 4.48 5.31 -7.99
N TYR A 147 4.40 4.05 -7.58
CA TYR A 147 3.67 3.61 -6.40
C TYR A 147 4.60 3.66 -5.20
N SER A 148 4.31 4.57 -4.28
CA SER A 148 5.20 4.90 -3.18
C SER A 148 4.54 4.68 -1.83
N VAL A 149 5.31 4.16 -0.88
CA VAL A 149 5.02 4.24 0.56
C VAL A 149 5.90 5.29 1.22
N LEU A 150 5.58 5.60 2.47
CA LEU A 150 6.36 6.51 3.31
C LEU A 150 7.43 5.72 4.08
N GLY A 151 8.59 6.32 4.26
CA GLY A 151 9.60 5.88 5.22
C GLY A 151 9.69 6.78 6.45
N ASN A 152 10.66 6.52 7.34
CA ASN A 152 10.77 7.29 8.57
C ASN A 152 11.25 8.74 8.35
N HIS A 153 12.07 9.02 7.33
CA HIS A 153 12.47 10.39 6.98
C HIS A 153 11.29 11.19 6.43
N ASP A 154 10.38 10.55 5.70
CA ASP A 154 9.16 11.19 5.19
C ASP A 154 8.25 11.67 6.32
N TYR A 155 8.17 10.89 7.40
CA TYR A 155 7.43 11.24 8.60
C TYR A 155 8.04 12.39 9.40
N ARG A 156 9.28 12.81 9.12
CA ARG A 156 9.89 13.95 9.81
C ARG A 156 9.49 15.30 9.21
N GLY A 157 8.74 15.27 8.11
CA GLY A 157 8.13 16.44 7.47
C GLY A 157 6.60 16.42 7.54
N ASP A 158 5.96 17.12 6.61
CA ASP A 158 4.52 17.08 6.37
C ASP A 158 4.15 15.82 5.57
N VAL A 159 3.67 14.81 6.29
CA VAL A 159 3.24 13.55 5.68
C VAL A 159 2.04 13.77 4.75
N ARG A 160 1.13 14.68 5.14
CA ARG A 160 -0.08 14.95 4.36
C ARG A 160 0.26 15.59 3.02
N ALA A 161 1.37 16.31 2.92
CA ALA A 161 1.86 16.78 1.64
C ALA A 161 2.04 15.59 0.70
N GLN A 162 2.93 14.63 1.02
CA GLN A 162 3.24 13.49 0.16
C GLN A 162 2.01 12.65 -0.22
N LEU A 163 1.03 12.52 0.69
CA LEU A 163 -0.22 11.79 0.48
C LEU A 163 -1.28 12.58 -0.32
N SER A 164 -1.07 13.88 -0.54
CA SER A 164 -2.07 14.75 -1.14
C SER A 164 -2.25 14.46 -2.63
N PRO A 165 -3.51 14.39 -3.11
CA PRO A 165 -3.80 14.37 -4.54
C PRO A 165 -3.22 15.57 -5.30
N MET A 166 -2.91 16.68 -4.62
CA MET A 166 -2.33 17.87 -5.24
C MET A 166 -0.89 17.63 -5.73
N LEU A 167 -0.09 16.82 -5.04
CA LEU A 167 1.25 16.47 -5.52
C LEU A 167 1.18 15.59 -6.77
N ARG A 168 0.20 14.69 -6.84
CA ARG A 168 -0.12 13.96 -8.08
C ARG A 168 -0.62 14.89 -9.20
N ALA A 169 -1.28 16.00 -8.87
CA ALA A 169 -1.68 16.99 -9.87
C ALA A 169 -0.47 17.79 -10.41
N LEU A 170 0.59 17.94 -9.62
CA LEU A 170 1.85 18.55 -10.05
C LEU A 170 2.67 17.61 -10.94
N ASP A 171 2.70 16.31 -10.61
CA ASP A 171 3.35 15.27 -11.41
C ASP A 171 2.50 13.99 -11.35
N ASN A 172 1.85 13.65 -12.46
CA ASN A 172 0.85 12.58 -12.54
C ASN A 172 1.41 11.18 -12.24
N ARG A 173 2.74 11.03 -12.30
CA ARG A 173 3.46 9.81 -11.94
C ARG A 173 3.37 9.53 -10.45
N TRP A 174 3.28 10.55 -9.61
CA TRP A 174 3.33 10.40 -8.16
C TRP A 174 2.05 9.76 -7.59
N VAL A 175 2.17 8.54 -7.07
CA VAL A 175 1.09 7.84 -6.37
C VAL A 175 1.60 7.36 -5.01
N CYS A 176 1.41 8.19 -3.97
CA CYS A 176 1.83 7.86 -2.61
C CYS A 176 0.62 7.70 -1.68
N MET A 177 0.60 6.60 -0.94
CA MET A 177 -0.38 6.35 0.12
C MET A 177 0.32 5.63 1.29
N ARG A 178 -0.30 5.64 2.47
CA ARG A 178 0.22 4.93 3.65
C ARG A 178 0.26 3.42 3.41
N SER A 179 -0.91 2.85 3.17
CA SER A 179 -1.10 1.43 2.87
C SER A 179 -2.17 1.29 1.81
N PHE A 180 -1.91 0.46 0.80
CA PHE A 180 -2.79 0.28 -0.35
C PHE A 180 -2.37 -0.97 -1.13
N ILE A 181 -3.16 -1.35 -2.13
CA ILE A 181 -2.89 -2.51 -2.96
C ILE A 181 -2.86 -2.06 -4.41
N VAL A 182 -1.86 -2.52 -5.16
CA VAL A 182 -1.87 -2.46 -6.62
C VAL A 182 -2.13 -3.87 -7.14
N ASN A 183 -3.30 -4.05 -7.75
CA ASN A 183 -3.66 -5.29 -8.43
C ASN A 183 -3.20 -5.19 -9.89
N ALA A 184 -2.24 -6.03 -10.25
CA ALA A 184 -1.73 -6.15 -11.61
C ALA A 184 -2.05 -7.51 -12.24
N GLU A 185 -3.26 -8.00 -11.93
CA GLU A 185 -3.86 -9.24 -12.43
C GLU A 185 -3.10 -10.52 -12.01
N ILE A 186 -1.87 -10.70 -12.49
CA ILE A 186 -1.00 -11.84 -12.15
C ILE A 186 -0.32 -11.66 -10.78
N VAL A 187 -0.20 -10.43 -10.28
CA VAL A 187 0.41 -10.11 -8.99
C VAL A 187 -0.42 -9.08 -8.23
N ASP A 188 -0.60 -9.31 -6.92
CA ASP A 188 -1.04 -8.28 -5.98
C ASP A 188 0.17 -7.75 -5.20
N LEU A 189 0.33 -6.43 -5.24
CA LEU A 189 1.36 -5.68 -4.55
C LEU A 189 0.73 -4.97 -3.34
N PHE A 190 1.09 -5.38 -2.12
CA PHE A 190 0.54 -4.85 -0.87
C PHE A 190 1.53 -3.89 -0.25
N PHE A 191 1.22 -2.60 -0.32
CA PHE A 191 2.01 -1.53 0.28
C PHE A 191 1.58 -1.31 1.74
N VAL A 192 2.55 -1.28 2.66
CA VAL A 192 2.33 -1.23 4.11
C VAL A 192 3.12 -0.10 4.75
N ASP A 193 2.41 0.76 5.48
CA ASP A 193 3.02 1.82 6.29
C ASP A 193 3.73 1.23 7.51
N THR A 194 5.04 1.02 7.39
CA THR A 194 5.85 0.37 8.44
C THR A 194 6.33 1.34 9.53
N THR A 195 6.35 2.65 9.28
CA THR A 195 6.90 3.63 10.25
C THR A 195 6.21 3.62 11.61
N PRO A 196 4.86 3.51 11.69
CA PRO A 196 4.18 3.43 12.98
C PRO A 196 4.47 2.16 13.78
N PHE A 197 5.09 1.12 13.19
CA PHE A 197 5.45 -0.08 13.95
C PHE A 197 6.65 0.13 14.87
N VAL A 198 7.54 1.08 14.58
CA VAL A 198 8.81 1.23 15.29
C VAL A 198 8.61 1.98 16.61
N ASP A 199 8.74 1.28 17.75
CA ASP A 199 8.50 1.85 19.09
C ASP A 199 9.45 3.00 19.40
N LYS A 200 10.70 2.88 18.95
CA LYS A 200 11.75 3.87 19.17
C LYS A 200 11.33 5.27 18.70
N TYR A 201 10.57 5.39 17.61
CA TYR A 201 10.15 6.70 17.10
C TYR A 201 9.11 7.40 17.98
N PHE A 202 8.40 6.66 18.84
CA PHE A 202 7.42 7.23 19.79
C PHE A 202 8.04 7.46 21.18
N ILE A 203 8.87 6.52 21.64
CA ILE A 203 9.38 6.52 23.01
C ILE A 203 10.69 7.30 23.12
N GLN A 204 11.55 7.21 22.11
CA GLN A 204 12.90 7.80 22.10
C GLN A 204 13.26 8.37 20.71
N PRO A 205 12.53 9.38 20.22
CA PRO A 205 12.76 9.95 18.88
C PRO A 205 14.08 10.74 18.75
N ASN A 206 14.87 10.84 19.82
CA ASN A 206 16.04 11.70 19.93
C ASN A 206 15.67 13.16 19.60
N LYS A 207 16.34 13.76 18.60
CA LYS A 207 16.10 15.14 18.14
C LYS A 207 15.04 15.23 17.04
N HIS A 208 14.49 14.12 16.59
CA HIS A 208 13.55 14.11 15.46
C HIS A 208 12.13 14.37 15.95
N VAL A 209 11.37 15.08 15.13
CA VAL A 209 9.92 15.25 15.30
C VAL A 209 9.26 14.47 14.18
N TYR A 210 8.22 13.71 14.51
CA TYR A 210 7.49 12.89 13.55
C TYR A 210 6.03 13.37 13.46
N ASP A 211 5.52 13.52 12.25
CA ASP A 211 4.13 13.82 11.95
C ASP A 211 3.28 12.53 12.05
N TRP A 212 2.70 12.33 13.22
CA TRP A 212 1.80 11.20 13.51
C TRP A 212 0.34 11.48 13.10
N SER A 213 0.08 12.51 12.30
CA SER A 213 -1.29 12.83 11.86
C SER A 213 -1.90 11.68 11.06
N GLY A 214 -3.11 11.27 11.44
CA GLY A 214 -3.83 10.17 10.79
C GLY A 214 -3.37 8.75 11.17
N VAL A 215 -2.38 8.60 12.08
CA VAL A 215 -1.97 7.28 12.60
C VAL A 215 -2.16 7.15 14.12
N LEU A 216 -2.76 8.14 14.76
CA LEU A 216 -3.15 8.10 16.18
C LEU A 216 -4.66 7.83 16.32
N PRO A 217 -5.11 7.03 17.32
CA PRO A 217 -4.30 6.28 18.28
C PRO A 217 -3.52 5.12 17.63
N ARG A 218 -2.21 5.04 17.93
CA ARG A 218 -1.25 4.15 17.27
C ARG A 218 -1.68 2.69 17.27
N GLN A 219 -2.08 2.17 18.44
CA GLN A 219 -2.47 0.76 18.55
C GLN A 219 -3.69 0.42 17.70
N THR A 220 -4.68 1.31 17.67
CA THR A 220 -5.87 1.14 16.83
C THR A 220 -5.50 1.14 15.36
N TYR A 221 -4.64 2.07 14.94
CA TYR A 221 -4.13 2.14 13.57
C TYR A 221 -3.42 0.84 13.16
N LEU A 222 -2.46 0.36 13.96
CA LEU A 222 -1.72 -0.87 13.69
C LEU A 222 -2.62 -2.11 13.66
N ASN A 223 -3.56 -2.23 14.61
CA ASN A 223 -4.47 -3.36 14.65
C ASN A 223 -5.39 -3.41 13.41
N ASN A 224 -5.89 -2.25 12.97
CA ASN A 224 -6.72 -2.16 11.77
C ASN A 224 -5.90 -2.50 10.52
N LEU A 225 -4.71 -1.91 10.37
CA LEU A 225 -3.82 -2.18 9.24
C LEU A 225 -3.47 -3.68 9.13
N LEU A 226 -3.08 -4.30 10.26
CA LEU A 226 -2.74 -5.74 10.28
C LEU A 226 -3.96 -6.60 9.92
N LYS A 227 -5.15 -6.27 10.44
CA LYS A 227 -6.39 -6.98 10.14
C LYS A 227 -6.77 -6.84 8.67
N GLU A 228 -6.73 -5.63 8.13
CA GLU A 228 -7.08 -5.34 6.74
C GLU A 228 -6.10 -5.99 5.76
N LEU A 229 -4.80 -5.96 6.08
CA LEU A 229 -3.77 -6.65 5.30
C LEU A 229 -3.99 -8.16 5.31
N ASP A 230 -4.23 -8.76 6.47
CA ASP A 230 -4.47 -10.21 6.59
C ASP A 230 -5.73 -10.65 5.83
N VAL A 231 -6.81 -9.86 5.88
CA VAL A 231 -8.01 -10.11 5.06
C VAL A 231 -7.68 -10.00 3.58
N ALA A 232 -7.03 -8.92 3.15
CA ALA A 232 -6.73 -8.70 1.75
C ALA A 232 -5.78 -9.74 1.15
N LEU A 233 -4.83 -10.25 1.94
CA LEU A 233 -3.95 -11.35 1.56
C LEU A 233 -4.69 -12.67 1.41
N ARG A 234 -5.62 -12.99 2.31
CA ARG A 234 -6.47 -14.20 2.23
C ARG A 234 -7.42 -14.18 1.04
N GLU A 235 -7.92 -13.01 0.69
CA GLU A 235 -8.84 -12.81 -0.45
C GLU A 235 -8.12 -12.75 -1.80
N SER A 236 -6.80 -12.53 -1.82
CA SER A 236 -6.04 -12.44 -3.05
C SER A 236 -5.98 -13.78 -3.77
N VAL A 237 -6.46 -13.77 -5.01
CA VAL A 237 -6.38 -14.90 -5.96
C VAL A 237 -5.24 -14.72 -6.97
N ALA A 238 -4.43 -13.68 -6.82
CA ALA A 238 -3.30 -13.42 -7.69
C ALA A 238 -2.26 -14.55 -7.58
N LYS A 239 -1.54 -14.82 -8.67
CA LYS A 239 -0.50 -15.85 -8.69
C LYS A 239 0.64 -15.51 -7.74
N TRP A 240 0.97 -14.23 -7.64
CA TRP A 240 2.03 -13.72 -6.77
C TRP A 240 1.46 -12.71 -5.77
N LYS A 241 1.92 -12.81 -4.52
CA LYS A 241 1.65 -11.84 -3.45
C LYS A 241 2.98 -11.25 -2.99
N ILE A 242 3.16 -9.96 -3.23
CA ILE A 242 4.38 -9.24 -2.84
C ILE A 242 4.00 -8.14 -1.88
N VAL A 243 4.66 -8.07 -0.73
CA VAL A 243 4.44 -7.02 0.27
C VAL A 243 5.60 -6.04 0.23
N ILE A 244 5.29 -4.74 0.25
CA ILE A 244 6.22 -3.63 0.15
C ILE A 244 6.09 -2.77 1.41
N GLY A 245 7.20 -2.57 2.10
CA GLY A 245 7.30 -1.70 3.27
C GLY A 245 8.59 -0.89 3.23
N HIS A 246 8.80 -0.02 4.21
CA HIS A 246 10.05 0.73 4.31
C HIS A 246 11.08 -0.02 5.16
N HIS A 247 10.67 -0.44 6.37
CA HIS A 247 11.57 -1.03 7.35
C HIS A 247 11.86 -2.51 7.08
N THR A 248 13.01 -2.96 7.56
CA THR A 248 13.54 -4.32 7.44
C THR A 248 12.80 -5.31 8.34
N ILE A 249 12.37 -6.46 7.79
CA ILE A 249 12.03 -7.62 8.63
C ILE A 249 13.30 -8.40 8.96
N LYS A 250 14.13 -8.65 7.95
CA LYS A 250 15.47 -9.25 8.07
C LYS A 250 16.47 -8.36 7.35
N SER A 251 17.63 -8.13 7.95
CA SER A 251 18.71 -7.36 7.33
C SER A 251 20.06 -7.70 7.96
N ALA A 252 21.12 -7.72 7.13
CA ALA A 252 22.51 -7.72 7.56
C ALA A 252 23.12 -6.31 7.59
N GLY A 253 22.32 -5.29 7.26
CA GLY A 253 22.69 -3.89 7.21
C GLY A 253 22.83 -3.23 8.59
N HIS A 254 23.00 -1.91 8.56
CA HIS A 254 23.29 -1.09 9.74
C HIS A 254 22.12 -1.05 10.74
N HIS A 255 20.89 -0.95 10.23
CA HIS A 255 19.68 -0.88 11.03
C HIS A 255 19.29 -2.25 11.59
N GLY A 256 19.64 -3.34 10.89
CA GLY A 256 19.34 -4.70 11.31
C GLY A 256 17.85 -5.01 11.25
N ASN A 257 17.36 -5.95 12.07
CA ASN A 257 15.95 -6.36 12.03
C ASN A 257 15.05 -5.42 12.84
N THR A 258 13.88 -5.09 12.29
CA THR A 258 12.82 -4.40 13.04
C THR A 258 11.98 -5.42 13.81
N ILE A 259 12.27 -5.57 15.10
CA ILE A 259 11.66 -6.60 15.98
C ILE A 259 10.13 -6.51 16.01
N GLU A 260 9.57 -5.31 15.96
CA GLU A 260 8.13 -5.10 15.92
C GLU A 260 7.50 -5.69 14.65
N LEU A 261 8.17 -5.60 13.50
CA LEU A 261 7.72 -6.24 12.26
C LEU A 261 7.88 -7.76 12.31
N GLU A 262 8.98 -8.27 12.87
CA GLU A 262 9.14 -9.71 13.09
C GLU A 262 8.03 -10.30 13.97
N LYS A 263 7.59 -9.54 14.98
CA LYS A 263 6.57 -9.97 15.92
C LYS A 263 5.15 -9.86 15.37
N HIS A 264 4.86 -8.80 14.62
CA HIS A 264 3.48 -8.44 14.27
C HIS A 264 3.15 -8.65 12.79
N LEU A 265 4.07 -8.34 11.89
CA LEU A 265 3.82 -8.41 10.44
C LEU A 265 4.22 -9.76 9.85
N LEU A 266 5.43 -10.24 10.16
CA LEU A 266 5.98 -11.47 9.60
C LEU A 266 5.07 -12.71 9.78
N PRO A 267 4.40 -12.93 10.95
CA PRO A 267 3.50 -14.06 11.09
C PRO A 267 2.30 -14.01 10.13
N ILE A 268 1.79 -12.81 9.81
CA ILE A 268 0.71 -12.64 8.83
C ILE A 268 1.24 -12.96 7.43
N LEU A 269 2.43 -12.49 7.07
CA LEU A 269 3.03 -12.76 5.76
C LEU A 269 3.25 -14.26 5.55
N GLN A 270 3.74 -14.96 6.58
CA GLN A 270 3.97 -16.41 6.54
C GLN A 270 2.66 -17.19 6.47
N ALA A 271 1.67 -16.87 7.32
CA ALA A 271 0.37 -17.54 7.33
C ALA A 271 -0.38 -17.39 6.01
N ASN A 272 -0.10 -16.32 5.26
CA ASN A 272 -0.68 -16.04 3.96
C ASN A 272 0.24 -16.40 2.79
N GLU A 273 1.32 -17.14 3.00
CA GLU A 273 2.22 -17.60 1.93
C GLU A 273 2.66 -16.46 0.99
N VAL A 274 3.06 -15.31 1.55
CA VAL A 274 3.58 -14.19 0.77
C VAL A 274 4.89 -14.61 0.08
N ASP A 275 5.00 -14.31 -1.22
CA ASP A 275 6.12 -14.74 -2.04
C ASP A 275 7.38 -13.93 -1.76
N LEU A 276 7.24 -12.61 -1.59
CA LEU A 276 8.33 -11.67 -1.38
C LEU A 276 7.90 -10.52 -0.44
N TYR A 277 8.80 -10.15 0.46
CA TYR A 277 8.76 -8.87 1.18
C TYR A 277 9.89 -7.98 0.65
N VAL A 278 9.57 -6.76 0.27
CA VAL A 278 10.50 -5.79 -0.33
C VAL A 278 10.57 -4.54 0.54
N ASN A 279 11.77 -4.11 0.90
CA ASN A 279 11.99 -2.95 1.74
C ASN A 279 13.26 -2.17 1.40
N GLY A 280 13.37 -0.97 1.98
CA GLY A 280 14.57 -0.14 1.99
C GLY A 280 15.13 -0.01 3.40
N HIS A 281 15.31 1.23 3.86
CA HIS A 281 15.78 1.63 5.19
C HIS A 281 17.27 1.36 5.43
N ASP A 282 17.73 0.14 5.17
CA ASP A 282 19.16 -0.13 5.09
C ASP A 282 19.70 0.27 3.71
N HIS A 283 20.73 1.12 3.70
CA HIS A 283 21.28 1.73 2.48
C HIS A 283 22.23 0.79 1.74
N CYS A 284 21.77 -0.43 1.49
CA CYS A 284 22.46 -1.49 0.78
C CYS A 284 21.47 -2.37 -0.01
N LEU A 285 21.99 -3.25 -0.86
CA LEU A 285 21.19 -4.22 -1.61
C LEU A 285 21.41 -5.62 -1.01
N GLU A 286 20.31 -6.25 -0.60
CA GLU A 286 20.34 -7.58 0.01
C GLU A 286 19.25 -8.48 -0.59
N HIS A 287 19.50 -9.79 -0.57
CA HIS A 287 18.50 -10.80 -0.84
C HIS A 287 18.65 -11.91 0.20
N ILE A 288 17.63 -12.02 1.06
CA ILE A 288 17.59 -12.98 2.17
C ILE A 288 16.46 -13.96 1.87
N SER A 289 16.75 -15.25 1.98
CA SER A 289 15.75 -16.32 1.84
C SER A 289 15.68 -17.13 3.12
N SER A 290 14.47 -17.58 3.49
CA SER A 290 14.28 -18.56 4.54
C SER A 290 14.28 -19.97 3.94
N VAL A 291 14.88 -20.91 4.66
CA VAL A 291 14.86 -22.34 4.34
C VAL A 291 13.59 -23.04 4.82
N ASP A 292 12.75 -22.37 5.62
CA ASP A 292 11.55 -22.95 6.25
C ASP A 292 10.32 -22.99 5.30
N ARG A 293 10.53 -23.24 4.00
CA ARG A 293 9.45 -23.44 3.02
C ARG A 293 9.27 -24.91 2.67
#